data_AF-A0A0C1JVL7-F1
#
_entry.id   AF-A0A0C1JVL7-F1
#
_cell.length_a   1.000
_cell.length_b   1.000
_cell.length_c   1.000
_cell.angle_alpha   90.00
_cell.angle_beta   90.00
_cell.angle_gamma   90.00
#
_symmetry.space_group_name_H-M   'P 1'
#
loop_
_entity.id
_entity.type
_entity.pdbx_description
1 polymer ?
#
loop_
_entity_poly.entity_id
_entity_poly.type
_entity_poly.pdbx_seq_one_letter_code
_entity_poly.pdbx_strand_id
1 'polypeptide(L)'
;MLSAFIMPNSFSKTTTIFFPLLAVLLFTLWSTPIDLAVSQYFYRQGEFDSSPITLWIYHYAIFPAWIVVGLAICGSVASIFLPRLKFFRPAFLYLILVLAIGSGIFVHAIFKDHWGRPRPKQIIEFGGAQPFLPYYKPRFNHSFEPSKSFPCGHCSVGFYFLVFYG
;
A
#
# COMPACT_ATOMS: atom_id res chain seq x y z
N MET A 1 -23.52 45.83 -5.37
CA MET A 1 -23.10 45.17 -4.11
C MET A 1 -22.39 43.89 -4.49
N LEU A 2 -21.07 43.97 -4.62
CA LEU A 2 -20.18 42.85 -4.94
C LEU A 2 -19.73 42.21 -3.63
N SER A 3 -19.98 40.92 -3.43
CA SER A 3 -19.30 40.10 -2.44
C SER A 3 -18.73 38.89 -3.16
N ALA A 4 -17.52 39.06 -3.72
CA ALA A 4 -16.68 37.96 -4.14
C ALA A 4 -16.29 37.15 -2.89
N PHE A 5 -16.85 35.95 -2.79
CA PHE A 5 -16.46 34.95 -1.80
C PHE A 5 -15.06 34.43 -2.17
N ILE A 6 -14.03 35.14 -1.69
CA ILE A 6 -12.64 34.71 -1.79
C ILE A 6 -12.45 33.57 -0.79
N MET A 7 -12.37 32.32 -1.28
CA MET A 7 -11.81 31.21 -0.49
C MET A 7 -10.28 31.36 -0.46
N PRO A 8 -9.64 31.50 0.71
CA PRO A 8 -8.19 31.48 0.79
C PRO A 8 -7.71 30.03 0.92
N ASN A 9 -7.59 29.32 -0.19
CA ASN A 9 -6.89 28.02 -0.19
C ASN A 9 -5.44 28.21 -0.64
N SER A 10 -4.61 28.74 0.25
CA SER A 10 -3.15 28.57 0.16
C SER A 10 -2.69 27.68 1.32
N PHE A 11 -2.93 26.38 1.22
CA PHE A 11 -2.20 25.43 2.05
C PHE A 11 -0.71 25.62 1.75
N SER A 12 0.06 26.13 2.72
CA SER A 12 1.50 26.23 2.57
C SER A 12 2.07 24.82 2.41
N LYS A 13 3.06 24.64 1.53
CA LYS A 13 3.70 23.31 1.29
C LYS A 13 4.15 22.65 2.60
N THR A 14 4.54 23.46 3.59
CA THR A 14 4.92 23.03 4.94
C THR A 14 3.77 22.35 5.69
N THR A 15 2.56 22.91 5.64
CA THR A 15 1.38 22.36 6.32
C THR A 15 0.97 21.02 5.72
N THR A 16 1.06 20.88 4.39
CA THR A 16 0.71 19.65 3.66
C THR A 16 1.63 18.48 3.99
N ILE A 17 2.91 18.73 4.32
CA ILE A 17 3.88 17.68 4.68
C ILE A 17 3.89 17.42 6.19
N PHE A 18 3.78 18.47 6.99
CA PHE A 18 3.88 18.35 8.44
C PHE A 18 2.72 17.55 9.05
N PHE A 19 1.50 17.78 8.58
CA PHE A 19 0.31 17.10 9.08
C PHE A 19 0.36 15.57 8.90
N PRO A 20 0.65 15.01 7.70
CA PRO A 20 0.74 13.56 7.53
C PRO A 20 1.93 12.95 8.30
N LEU A 21 3.07 13.65 8.40
CA LEU A 21 4.20 13.17 9.20
C LEU A 21 3.86 13.09 10.69
N LEU A 22 3.20 14.12 11.23
CA LEU A 22 2.73 14.12 12.61
C LEU A 22 1.69 13.01 12.84
N ALA A 23 0.76 12.81 11.90
CA ALA A 23 -0.22 11.73 11.98
C ALA A 23 0.46 10.34 12.01
N VAL A 24 1.47 10.12 11.17
CA VAL A 24 2.26 8.87 11.17
C VAL A 24 2.98 8.71 12.51
N LEU A 25 3.61 9.77 13.04
CA LEU A 25 4.30 9.72 14.32
C LEU A 25 3.34 9.37 15.45
N LEU A 26 2.20 10.04 15.55
CA LEU A 26 1.18 9.75 16.57
C LEU A 26 0.66 8.32 16.44
N PHE A 27 0.47 7.83 15.21
CA PHE A 27 0.05 6.46 14.95
C PHE A 27 1.08 5.42 15.42
N THR A 28 2.39 5.71 15.31
CA THR A 28 3.44 4.76 15.78
C THR A 28 3.23 4.34 17.23
N LEU A 29 2.77 5.26 18.09
CA LEU A 29 2.60 5.04 19.53
C LEU A 29 1.52 4.01 19.85
N TRP A 30 0.48 3.92 19.03
CA TRP A 30 -0.67 3.03 19.24
C TRP A 30 -0.68 1.83 18.30
N SER A 31 0.28 1.75 17.38
CA SER A 31 0.30 0.75 16.33
C SER A 31 0.38 -0.69 16.84
N THR A 32 1.18 -0.95 17.88
CA THR A 32 1.36 -2.30 18.44
C THR A 32 0.07 -2.88 19.04
N PRO A 33 -0.62 -2.21 19.98
CA PRO A 33 -1.86 -2.75 20.52
C PRO A 33 -2.97 -2.85 19.46
N ILE A 34 -3.03 -1.92 18.50
CA ILE A 34 -4.01 -1.98 17.40
C ILE A 34 -3.75 -3.20 16.51
N ASP A 35 -2.50 -3.43 16.11
CA ASP A 35 -2.10 -4.55 15.24
C ASP A 35 -2.39 -5.91 15.89
N LEU A 36 -2.11 -6.06 17.19
CA LEU A 36 -2.46 -7.26 17.96
C LEU A 36 -3.98 -7.41 18.12
N ALA A 37 -4.71 -6.36 18.46
CA ALA A 37 -6.16 -6.41 18.64
C ALA A 37 -6.89 -6.78 17.34
N VAL A 38 -6.47 -6.20 16.21
CA VAL A 38 -7.00 -6.54 14.88
C VAL A 38 -6.65 -7.98 14.52
N SER A 39 -5.40 -8.41 14.73
CA SER A 39 -4.98 -9.79 14.46
C SER A 39 -5.77 -10.80 15.29
N GLN A 40 -6.04 -10.49 16.56
CA GLN A 40 -6.83 -11.33 17.46
C GLN A 40 -8.29 -11.45 17.03
N TYR A 41 -8.89 -10.39 16.47
CA TYR A 41 -10.25 -10.45 15.94
C TYR A 41 -10.41 -11.49 14.80
N PHE A 42 -9.37 -11.63 13.97
CA PHE A 42 -9.32 -12.62 12.89
C PHE A 42 -8.82 -13.99 13.34
N TYR A 43 -8.35 -14.13 14.58
CA TYR A 43 -7.89 -15.41 15.13
C TYR A 43 -9.02 -16.07 15.92
N ARG A 44 -9.55 -17.20 15.44
CA ARG A 44 -10.64 -17.95 16.08
C ARG A 44 -10.27 -19.42 16.17
N GLN A 45 -10.46 -20.01 17.35
CA GLN A 45 -10.29 -21.46 17.59
C GLN A 45 -8.92 -22.03 17.17
N GLY A 46 -7.85 -21.25 17.29
CA GLY A 46 -6.51 -21.71 16.92
C GLY A 46 -6.10 -21.43 15.47
N GLU A 47 -7.01 -20.92 14.64
CA GLU A 47 -6.79 -20.65 13.22
C GLU A 47 -7.11 -19.19 12.88
N PHE A 48 -6.47 -18.66 11.84
CA PHE A 48 -6.82 -17.37 11.27
C PHE A 48 -7.98 -17.53 10.28
N ASP A 49 -8.88 -16.55 10.25
CA ASP A 49 -10.01 -16.55 9.33
C ASP A 49 -9.56 -16.77 7.88
N SER A 50 -9.93 -17.92 7.34
CA SER A 50 -9.74 -18.31 5.96
C SER A 50 -11.08 -18.41 5.24
N SER A 51 -12.01 -17.50 5.56
CA SER A 51 -13.28 -17.42 4.87
C SER A 51 -13.07 -17.25 3.35
N PRO A 52 -13.94 -17.83 2.50
CA PRO A 52 -13.80 -17.73 1.05
C PRO A 52 -13.72 -16.29 0.54
N ILE A 53 -14.39 -15.35 1.22
CA ILE A 53 -14.39 -13.93 0.90
C ILE A 53 -13.01 -13.31 1.16
N THR A 54 -12.40 -13.59 2.31
CA THR A 54 -11.06 -13.10 2.66
C THR A 54 -10.01 -13.61 1.68
N LEU A 55 -10.06 -14.90 1.33
CA LEU A 55 -9.20 -15.48 0.29
C LEU A 55 -9.47 -14.85 -1.08
N TRP A 56 -10.73 -14.64 -1.45
CA TRP A 56 -11.08 -14.02 -2.72
C TRP A 56 -10.51 -12.60 -2.81
N ILE A 57 -10.69 -11.78 -1.78
CA ILE A 57 -10.10 -10.44 -1.75
C ILE A 57 -8.57 -10.52 -1.83
N TYR A 58 -7.95 -11.43 -1.07
CA TYR A 58 -6.49 -11.61 -1.08
C TYR A 58 -5.95 -11.99 -2.45
N HIS A 59 -6.64 -12.83 -3.21
CA HIS A 59 -6.19 -13.26 -4.53
C HIS A 59 -6.58 -12.28 -5.65
N TYR A 60 -7.77 -11.69 -5.57
CA TYR A 60 -8.37 -10.96 -6.68
C TYR A 60 -8.27 -9.44 -6.59
N ALA A 61 -7.99 -8.86 -5.42
CA ALA A 61 -7.90 -7.40 -5.27
C ALA A 61 -6.79 -6.75 -6.12
N ILE A 62 -5.82 -7.53 -6.59
CA ILE A 62 -4.74 -7.04 -7.44
C ILE A 62 -5.12 -6.92 -8.93
N PHE A 63 -6.11 -7.69 -9.42
CA PHE A 63 -6.48 -7.70 -10.85
C PHE A 63 -6.90 -6.33 -11.40
N PRO A 64 -7.71 -5.51 -10.70
CA PRO A 64 -8.09 -4.20 -11.21
C PRO A 64 -6.88 -3.32 -11.55
N ALA A 65 -5.81 -3.39 -10.75
CA ALA A 65 -4.61 -2.61 -11.02
C ALA A 65 -3.84 -3.12 -12.25
N TRP A 66 -3.77 -4.45 -12.43
CA TRP A 66 -3.21 -5.04 -13.64
C TRP A 66 -3.98 -4.66 -14.90
N ILE A 67 -5.32 -4.59 -14.81
CA ILE A 67 -6.18 -4.15 -15.92
C ILE A 67 -5.87 -2.69 -16.27
N VAL A 68 -5.83 -1.79 -15.27
CA VAL A 68 -5.54 -0.37 -15.51
C VAL A 68 -4.17 -0.17 -16.14
N VAL A 69 -3.14 -0.85 -15.64
CA VAL A 69 -1.79 -0.75 -16.23
C VAL A 69 -1.71 -1.38 -17.61
N GLY A 70 -2.38 -2.51 -17.83
CA GLY A 70 -2.50 -3.12 -19.16
C GLY A 70 -3.13 -2.15 -20.17
N LEU A 71 -4.23 -1.49 -19.79
CA LEU A 71 -4.87 -0.46 -20.61
C LEU A 71 -3.95 0.75 -20.85
N ALA A 72 -3.20 1.20 -19.84
CA ALA A 72 -2.24 2.28 -20.00
C ALA A 72 -1.08 1.91 -20.95
N ILE A 73 -0.58 0.68 -20.91
CA ILE A 73 0.43 0.17 -21.84
C ILE A 73 -0.13 0.14 -23.26
N CYS A 74 -1.31 -0.47 -23.44
CA CYS A 74 -1.98 -0.52 -24.74
C CYS A 74 -2.25 0.89 -25.30
N GLY A 75 -2.73 1.82 -24.47
CA GLY A 75 -2.95 3.21 -24.84
C GLY A 75 -1.65 3.94 -25.21
N SER A 76 -0.55 3.67 -24.49
CA SER A 76 0.78 4.21 -24.79
C SER A 76 1.28 3.74 -26.15
N VAL A 77 1.16 2.45 -26.45
CA VAL A 77 1.56 1.86 -27.74
C VAL A 77 0.65 2.40 -28.86
N ALA A 78 -0.66 2.42 -28.63
CA ALA A 78 -1.64 2.95 -29.59
C ALA A 78 -1.40 4.44 -29.90
N SER A 79 -0.88 5.23 -28.94
CA SER A 79 -0.54 6.64 -29.15
C SER A 79 0.58 6.89 -30.17
N ILE A 80 1.36 5.86 -30.50
CA ILE A 80 2.39 5.93 -31.55
C ILE A 80 1.72 5.99 -32.93
N PHE A 81 0.65 5.22 -33.12
CA PHE A 81 -0.05 5.07 -34.40
C PHE A 81 -1.26 6.01 -34.54
N LEU A 82 -1.90 6.40 -33.43
CA LEU A 82 -3.12 7.21 -33.41
C LEU A 82 -2.84 8.62 -32.85
N PRO A 83 -2.85 9.66 -33.70
CA PRO A 83 -2.56 11.04 -33.27
C PRO A 83 -3.48 11.55 -32.17
N ARG A 84 -4.75 11.11 -32.16
CA ARG A 84 -5.76 11.48 -31.15
C ARG A 84 -5.38 11.02 -29.73
N LEU A 85 -4.60 9.94 -29.61
CA LEU A 85 -4.17 9.41 -28.32
C LEU A 85 -2.88 10.04 -27.80
N LYS A 86 -2.17 10.84 -28.62
CA LYS A 86 -0.94 11.53 -28.17
C LYS A 86 -1.18 12.46 -26.99
N PHE A 87 -2.37 13.08 -26.93
CA PHE A 87 -2.77 13.93 -25.81
C PHE A 87 -2.79 13.19 -24.47
N PHE A 88 -3.16 11.90 -24.46
CA PHE A 88 -3.25 11.07 -23.24
C PHE A 88 -1.94 10.34 -22.89
N ARG A 89 -0.92 10.41 -23.75
CA ARG A 89 0.39 9.79 -23.53
C ARG A 89 1.03 10.09 -22.17
N PRO A 90 1.07 11.34 -21.66
CA PRO A 90 1.61 11.60 -20.33
C PRO A 90 0.83 10.90 -19.22
N ALA A 91 -0.50 10.80 -19.33
CA ALA A 91 -1.34 10.11 -18.36
C ALA A 91 -1.06 8.60 -18.34
N PHE A 92 -0.92 7.97 -19.52
CA PHE A 92 -0.58 6.56 -19.59
C PHE A 92 0.80 6.25 -19.01
N LEU A 93 1.81 7.07 -19.32
CA LEU A 93 3.16 6.93 -18.77
C LEU A 93 3.17 7.15 -17.26
N TYR A 94 2.41 8.12 -16.76
CA TYR A 94 2.27 8.39 -15.34
C TYR A 94 1.71 7.16 -14.60
N LEU A 95 0.61 6.58 -15.09
CA LEU A 95 0.01 5.37 -14.53
C LEU A 95 1.00 4.19 -14.48
N ILE A 96 1.74 3.95 -15.56
CA ILE A 96 2.74 2.89 -15.62
C ILE A 96 3.86 3.15 -14.59
N LEU A 97 4.40 4.37 -14.56
CA LEU A 97 5.51 4.73 -13.69
C LEU A 97 5.14 4.68 -12.21
N VAL A 98 3.94 5.15 -11.83
CA VAL A 98 3.51 5.13 -10.43
C VAL A 98 3.38 3.69 -9.92
N LEU A 99 2.79 2.78 -10.71
CA LEU A 99 2.69 1.38 -10.28
C LEU A 99 4.07 0.70 -10.25
N ALA A 100 4.88 0.90 -11.29
CA ALA A 100 6.20 0.28 -11.42
C ALA A 100 7.16 0.75 -10.32
N ILE A 101 7.25 2.06 -10.09
CA ILE A 101 8.13 2.63 -9.06
C ILE A 101 7.55 2.36 -7.68
N GLY A 102 6.29 2.73 -7.43
CA GLY A 102 5.66 2.65 -6.12
C GLY A 102 5.49 1.21 -5.62
N SER A 103 4.69 0.41 -6.30
CA SER A 103 4.42 -0.96 -5.84
C SER A 103 5.50 -1.95 -6.29
N GLY A 104 6.04 -1.80 -7.51
CA GLY A 104 7.02 -2.74 -8.06
C GLY A 104 8.37 -2.64 -7.36
N ILE A 105 9.02 -1.48 -7.45
CA ILE A 105 10.38 -1.29 -6.95
C ILE A 105 10.40 -1.09 -5.43
N PHE A 106 9.69 -0.08 -4.91
CA PHE A 106 9.76 0.20 -3.48
C PHE A 106 9.21 -0.96 -2.64
N VAL A 107 7.97 -1.39 -2.90
CA VAL A 107 7.34 -2.38 -2.04
C VAL A 107 7.90 -3.78 -2.26
N HIS A 108 8.04 -4.24 -3.50
CA HIS A 108 8.44 -5.62 -3.77
C HIS A 108 9.95 -5.84 -3.72
N ALA A 109 10.74 -5.00 -4.42
CA ALA A 109 12.18 -5.22 -4.56
C ALA A 109 12.99 -4.72 -3.36
N ILE A 110 12.60 -3.58 -2.75
CA ILE A 110 13.40 -2.97 -1.69
C ILE A 110 12.97 -3.45 -0.30
N PHE A 111 11.67 -3.43 0.04
CA PHE A 111 11.28 -3.62 1.44
C PHE A 111 10.83 -5.04 1.81
N LYS A 112 10.09 -5.73 0.94
CA LYS A 112 9.42 -7.00 1.29
C LYS A 112 10.38 -8.13 1.68
N ASP A 113 11.57 -8.15 1.10
CA ASP A 113 12.57 -9.19 1.37
C ASP A 113 13.56 -8.83 2.48
N HIS A 114 13.63 -7.55 2.88
CA HIS A 114 14.63 -7.05 3.83
C HIS A 114 14.07 -6.65 5.19
N TRP A 115 12.74 -6.46 5.34
CA TRP A 115 12.18 -5.96 6.60
C TRP A 115 12.11 -7.01 7.72
N GLY A 116 11.93 -8.29 7.38
CA GLY A 116 12.01 -9.41 8.32
C GLY A 116 10.90 -9.50 9.38
N ARG A 117 9.77 -8.79 9.21
CA ARG A 117 8.66 -8.79 10.19
C ARG A 117 7.81 -10.06 10.06
N PRO A 118 7.64 -10.86 11.14
CA PRO A 118 6.78 -12.05 11.14
C PRO A 118 5.31 -11.70 10.86
N ARG A 119 4.59 -12.63 10.22
CA ARG A 119 3.12 -12.55 10.06
C ARG A 119 2.45 -12.81 11.43
N PRO A 120 1.21 -12.34 11.66
CA PRO A 120 0.48 -12.66 12.89
C PRO A 120 0.40 -14.16 13.21
N LYS A 121 0.24 -15.04 12.22
CA LYS A 121 0.28 -16.50 12.45
C LYS A 121 1.63 -17.09 12.88
N GLN A 122 2.72 -16.31 12.79
CA GLN A 122 4.07 -16.76 13.12
C GLN A 122 4.53 -16.28 14.49
N ILE A 123 3.75 -15.43 15.17
CA ILE A 123 4.12 -14.90 16.49
C ILE A 123 3.61 -15.76 17.64
N ILE A 124 4.32 -15.74 18.77
CA ILE A 124 4.03 -16.54 19.97
C ILE A 124 2.61 -16.32 20.47
N GLU A 125 2.11 -15.08 20.38
CA GLU A 125 0.78 -14.67 20.79
C GLU A 125 -0.36 -15.40 20.04
N PHE A 126 -0.08 -15.94 18.86
CA PHE A 126 -1.05 -16.69 18.03
C PHE A 126 -0.60 -18.12 17.70
N GLY A 127 0.27 -18.71 18.54
CA GLY A 127 0.72 -20.10 18.42
C GLY A 127 1.92 -20.31 17.49
N GLY A 128 2.62 -19.25 17.09
CA GLY A 128 3.86 -19.31 16.32
C GLY A 128 5.13 -19.34 17.18
N ALA A 129 6.30 -19.21 16.55
CA ALA A 129 7.61 -19.34 17.18
C ALA A 129 8.44 -18.04 17.25
N GLN A 130 7.94 -16.93 16.70
CA GLN A 130 8.68 -15.66 16.63
C GLN A 130 8.10 -14.61 17.61
N PRO A 131 8.90 -13.70 18.20
CA PRO A 131 8.36 -12.60 18.97
C PRO A 131 7.66 -11.57 18.07
N PHE A 132 6.64 -10.88 18.58
CA PHE A 132 6.04 -9.74 17.90
C PHE A 132 7.07 -8.66 17.56
N LEU A 133 7.01 -8.12 16.34
CA LEU A 133 7.89 -7.05 15.88
C LEU A 133 7.05 -5.86 15.37
N PRO A 134 7.17 -4.68 16.00
CA PRO A 134 6.49 -3.48 15.54
C PRO A 134 6.92 -3.08 14.12
N TYR A 135 6.01 -2.49 13.35
CA TYR A 135 6.27 -2.17 11.94
C TYR A 135 7.47 -1.23 11.73
N TYR A 136 7.78 -0.36 12.68
CA TYR A 136 8.86 0.63 12.59
C TYR A 136 10.26 0.09 12.97
N LYS A 137 10.35 -1.16 13.45
CA LYS A 137 11.63 -1.82 13.78
C LYS A 137 11.93 -2.92 12.76
N PRO A 138 12.77 -2.66 11.74
CA PRO A 138 13.17 -3.71 10.82
C PRO A 138 14.09 -4.73 11.52
N ARG A 139 13.99 -6.00 11.11
CA ARG A 139 14.89 -7.07 11.52
C ARG A 139 15.60 -7.61 10.29
N PHE A 140 16.81 -7.11 10.04
CA PHE A 140 17.61 -7.48 8.87
C PHE A 140 18.29 -8.86 8.98
N ASN A 141 18.26 -9.48 10.17
CA ASN A 141 18.74 -10.85 10.33
C ASN A 141 17.66 -11.83 9.90
N HIS A 142 17.97 -12.63 8.89
CA HIS A 142 17.10 -13.67 8.37
C HIS A 142 16.83 -14.74 9.44
N SER A 143 15.56 -14.84 9.87
CA SER A 143 15.06 -15.98 10.66
C SER A 143 14.92 -17.23 9.77
N PHE A 144 14.78 -18.40 10.40
CA PHE A 144 14.58 -19.69 9.72
C PHE A 144 13.34 -19.76 8.79
N GLU A 145 12.35 -18.87 8.97
CA GLU A 145 11.18 -18.77 8.09
C GLU A 145 11.11 -17.41 7.38
N PRO A 146 10.62 -17.35 6.13
CA PRO A 146 10.50 -16.11 5.36
C PRO A 146 9.44 -15.17 5.97
N SER A 147 9.91 -14.20 6.76
CA SER A 147 9.10 -13.17 7.41
C SER A 147 8.81 -11.99 6.47
N LYS A 148 7.78 -12.13 5.62
CA LYS A 148 7.37 -11.13 4.60
C LYS A 148 5.99 -10.52 4.89
N SER A 149 5.83 -9.92 6.07
CA SER A 149 4.55 -9.26 6.46
C SER A 149 4.50 -7.76 6.18
N PHE A 150 5.66 -7.11 5.99
CA PHE A 150 5.75 -5.67 5.76
C PHE A 150 6.74 -5.36 4.64
N PRO A 151 6.39 -4.48 3.68
CA PRO A 151 5.13 -3.75 3.53
C PRO A 151 4.02 -4.60 2.87
N CYS A 152 2.76 -4.19 3.05
CA CYS A 152 1.60 -4.85 2.43
C CYS A 152 1.52 -4.54 0.93
N GLY A 153 1.81 -5.54 0.09
CA GLY A 153 1.71 -5.43 -1.37
C GLY A 153 0.31 -5.05 -1.87
N HIS A 154 -0.73 -5.76 -1.39
CA HIS A 154 -2.12 -5.48 -1.79
C HIS A 154 -2.57 -4.06 -1.43
N CYS A 155 -2.15 -3.55 -0.27
CA CYS A 155 -2.48 -2.21 0.19
C CYS A 155 -1.80 -1.15 -0.68
N SER A 156 -0.54 -1.35 -1.05
CA SER A 156 0.17 -0.44 -1.96
C SER A 156 -0.51 -0.33 -3.32
N VAL A 157 -1.06 -1.45 -3.82
CA VAL A 157 -1.83 -1.47 -5.06
C VAL A 157 -3.18 -0.77 -4.90
N GLY A 158 -3.81 -0.81 -3.71
CA GLY A 158 -5.00 0.00 -3.43
C GLY A 158 -4.73 1.50 -3.50
N PHE A 159 -3.61 1.95 -2.93
CA PHE A 159 -3.21 3.37 -2.96
C PHE A 159 -2.92 3.88 -4.38
N TYR A 160 -2.55 3.00 -5.32
CA TYR A 160 -2.40 3.37 -6.72
C TYR A 160 -3.65 4.02 -7.31
N PHE A 161 -4.86 3.65 -6.88
CA PHE A 161 -6.09 4.26 -7.38
C PHE A 161 -6.31 5.71 -6.91
N LEU A 162 -5.60 6.19 -5.87
CA LEU A 162 -5.68 7.59 -5.46
C LEU A 162 -5.07 8.55 -6.50
N VAL A 163 -4.25 8.04 -7.42
CA VAL A 163 -3.72 8.80 -8.56
C VAL A 163 -4.81 9.50 -9.35
N PHE A 164 -6.00 8.91 -9.47
CA PHE A 164 -7.09 9.48 -10.24
C PHE A 164 -7.76 10.71 -9.58
N TYR A 165 -7.45 10.98 -8.31
CA TYR A 165 -8.02 12.11 -7.55
C TYR A 165 -7.08 13.34 -7.50
N GLY A 166 -5.88 13.26 -8.09
CA GLY A 166 -4.87 14.31 -8.09
C GLY A 166 -4.92 15.23 -9.31
#